data_AF-A0A0S8A3G1-F1
#
_entry.id   AF-A0A0S8A3G1-F1
#
_cell.length_a   1.000
_cell.length_b   1.000
_cell.length_c   1.000
_cell.angle_alpha   90.00
_cell.angle_beta   90.00
_cell.angle_gamma   90.00
#
_symmetry.space_group_name_H-M   'P 1'
#
loop_
_entity.id
_entity.type
_entity.pdbx_description
1 polymer ?
#
loop_
_entity_poly.entity_id
_entity_poly.type
_entity_poly.pdbx_seq_one_letter_code
_entity_poly.pdbx_strand_id
1 'polypeptide(L)'
;MTNHKLQRLVLGTMLFCVAMSSALACQSREYAAIKWWHPVVASLGVAALVVVDQPIHDFWQDNRSGTLDDISDVAKQFKEPEVFIAAGSGAMALGLMLDEPVVAQTGLQIVAAYGLSSGMMIATKWLFGRSRPSDTPDDHIQFDWFDGDENSSFPSGSAAVVFSLATTVADAADNNVVSVALYGGAVLNSWSRVYGNRHWFTDVALGTLYGVAAAKLVNGRWRLFGLRPPTVIVGPAGRASLRYQVDF
;
A
#
# COMPACT_ATOMS: atom_id res chain seq x y z
N MET A 1 26.30 33.38 8.13
CA MET A 1 26.26 31.96 8.56
C MET A 1 25.25 31.11 7.77
N THR A 2 24.84 31.52 6.56
CA THR A 2 23.74 30.89 5.78
C THR A 2 24.22 30.01 4.61
N ASN A 3 25.49 30.10 4.20
CA ASN A 3 26.00 29.37 3.03
C ASN A 3 26.17 27.86 3.23
N HIS A 4 26.60 27.43 4.42
CA HIS A 4 26.82 25.99 4.67
C HIS A 4 25.54 25.16 4.73
N LYS A 5 24.41 25.76 5.13
CA LYS A 5 23.11 25.06 5.14
C LYS A 5 22.59 24.85 3.72
N LEU A 6 22.75 25.85 2.85
CA LEU A 6 22.34 25.77 1.45
C LEU A 6 23.20 24.78 0.67
N GLN A 7 24.52 24.77 0.90
CA GLN A 7 25.44 23.81 0.29
C GLN A 7 25.14 22.37 0.71
N ARG A 8 24.82 22.12 2.00
CA ARG A 8 24.41 20.79 2.48
C ARG A 8 23.06 20.35 1.90
N LEU A 9 22.12 21.27 1.72
CA LEU A 9 20.83 20.98 1.10
C LEU A 9 20.99 20.61 -0.39
N VAL A 10 21.77 21.38 -1.14
CA VAL A 10 22.02 21.11 -2.57
C VAL A 10 22.81 19.82 -2.76
N LEU A 11 23.82 19.57 -1.92
CA LEU A 11 24.59 18.32 -1.95
C LEU A 11 23.72 17.11 -1.57
N GLY A 12 22.84 17.26 -0.57
CA GLY A 12 21.85 16.25 -0.18
C GLY A 12 20.85 15.94 -1.29
N THR A 13 20.35 16.96 -1.99
CA THR A 13 19.44 16.79 -3.15
C THR A 13 20.16 16.17 -4.35
N MET A 14 21.45 16.47 -4.58
CA MET A 14 22.24 15.84 -5.64
C MET A 14 22.58 14.37 -5.32
N LEU A 15 22.97 14.06 -4.08
CA LEU A 15 23.16 12.68 -3.61
C LEU A 15 21.87 11.87 -3.69
N PHE A 16 20.74 12.49 -3.33
CA PHE A 16 19.40 11.93 -3.52
C PHE A 16 19.10 11.60 -4.98
N CYS A 17 19.43 12.48 -5.92
CA CYS A 17 19.23 12.25 -7.37
C CYS A 17 20.18 11.17 -7.94
N VAL A 18 21.43 11.12 -7.49
CA VAL A 18 22.42 10.13 -7.95
C VAL A 18 22.08 8.74 -7.41
N ALA A 19 21.77 8.62 -6.11
CA ALA A 19 21.33 7.35 -5.50
C ALA A 19 20.02 6.85 -6.11
N MET A 20 19.09 7.75 -6.44
CA MET A 20 17.83 7.41 -7.11
C MET A 20 18.06 6.93 -8.56
N SER A 21 19.03 7.50 -9.28
CA SER A 21 19.36 7.10 -10.66
C SER A 21 20.05 5.73 -10.71
N SER A 22 20.93 5.43 -9.76
CA SER A 22 21.62 4.13 -9.67
C SER A 22 20.73 3.02 -9.10
N ALA A 23 19.83 3.34 -8.16
CA ALA A 23 18.84 2.39 -7.63
C ALA A 23 17.81 1.95 -8.69
N LEU A 24 17.39 2.87 -9.57
CA LEU A 24 16.50 2.54 -10.70
C LEU A 24 17.20 1.76 -11.83
N ALA A 25 18.52 1.92 -11.98
CA ALA A 25 19.30 1.23 -13.02
C ALA A 25 19.68 -0.22 -12.67
N CYS A 26 19.61 -0.62 -11.39
CA CYS A 26 20.10 -1.92 -10.92
C CYS A 26 19.07 -3.07 -11.00
N GLN A 27 17.86 -2.84 -11.53
CA GLN A 27 16.81 -3.86 -11.52
C GLN A 27 16.41 -4.32 -12.92
N SER A 28 17.26 -5.13 -13.56
CA SER A 28 16.85 -6.00 -14.65
C SER A 28 16.09 -7.21 -14.07
N ARG A 29 14.84 -7.02 -13.65
CA ARG A 29 13.93 -8.12 -13.25
C ARG A 29 12.80 -8.27 -14.27
N GLU A 30 12.42 -9.50 -14.59
CA GLU A 30 11.32 -9.80 -15.51
C GLU A 30 10.02 -9.12 -15.02
N TYR A 31 9.36 -8.43 -15.94
CA TYR A 31 8.14 -7.67 -15.65
C TYR A 31 6.93 -8.51 -16.00
N ALA A 32 5.97 -8.63 -15.07
CA ALA A 32 4.65 -9.15 -15.43
C ALA A 32 3.83 -8.01 -16.07
N ALA A 33 3.47 -8.18 -17.35
CA ALA A 33 2.64 -7.22 -18.06
C ALA A 33 1.17 -7.34 -17.60
N ILE A 34 0.69 -6.32 -16.89
CA ILE A 34 -0.71 -6.24 -16.47
C ILE A 34 -1.53 -5.65 -17.61
N LYS A 35 -2.33 -6.51 -18.25
CA LYS A 35 -3.34 -6.13 -19.25
C LYS A 35 -4.49 -5.37 -18.57
N TRP A 36 -5.17 -4.53 -19.35
CA TRP A 36 -6.27 -3.69 -18.87
C TRP A 36 -7.43 -4.47 -18.22
N TRP A 37 -7.64 -5.72 -18.63
CA TRP A 37 -8.72 -6.55 -18.10
C TRP A 37 -8.36 -7.23 -16.78
N HIS A 38 -7.08 -7.40 -16.43
CA HIS A 38 -6.69 -8.00 -15.15
C HIS A 38 -7.23 -7.24 -13.93
N PRO A 39 -7.04 -5.90 -13.81
CA PRO A 39 -7.63 -5.16 -12.69
C PRO A 39 -9.15 -5.17 -12.75
N VAL A 40 -9.77 -5.22 -13.93
CA VAL A 40 -11.24 -5.34 -14.07
C VAL A 40 -11.72 -6.67 -13.49
N VAL A 41 -11.11 -7.79 -13.90
CA VAL A 41 -11.47 -9.13 -13.38
C VAL A 41 -11.19 -9.25 -11.89
N ALA A 42 -10.08 -8.70 -11.40
CA ALA A 42 -9.78 -8.68 -9.97
C ALA A 42 -10.83 -7.90 -9.18
N SER A 43 -11.19 -6.69 -9.64
CA SER A 43 -12.24 -5.88 -9.00
C SER A 43 -13.61 -6.54 -9.06
N LEU A 44 -13.97 -7.21 -10.17
CA LEU A 44 -15.21 -7.97 -10.28
C LEU A 44 -15.23 -9.17 -9.32
N GLY A 45 -14.11 -9.88 -9.20
CA GLY A 45 -13.96 -10.96 -8.23
C GLY A 45 -14.13 -10.48 -6.80
N VAL A 46 -13.56 -9.32 -6.45
CA VAL A 46 -13.77 -8.70 -5.14
C VAL A 46 -15.22 -8.26 -4.94
N ALA A 47 -15.86 -7.67 -5.96
CA ALA A 47 -17.26 -7.28 -5.88
C ALA A 47 -18.18 -8.48 -5.64
N ALA A 48 -17.86 -9.65 -6.21
CA ALA A 48 -18.61 -10.88 -5.98
C ALA A 48 -18.55 -11.36 -4.51
N LEU A 49 -17.54 -10.94 -3.73
CA LEU A 49 -17.44 -11.30 -2.31
C LEU A 49 -18.48 -10.57 -1.43
N VAL A 50 -19.23 -9.60 -1.97
CA VAL A 50 -20.27 -8.88 -1.20
C VAL A 50 -21.33 -9.83 -0.64
N VAL A 51 -21.57 -10.95 -1.33
CA VAL A 51 -22.54 -11.97 -0.91
C VAL A 51 -22.14 -12.71 0.36
N VAL A 52 -20.86 -12.65 0.76
CA VAL A 52 -20.37 -13.28 1.99
C VAL A 52 -20.13 -12.28 3.12
N ASP A 53 -20.40 -10.98 2.91
CA ASP A 53 -20.21 -9.98 3.95
C ASP A 53 -21.10 -10.22 5.17
N GLN A 54 -22.40 -10.42 4.96
CA GLN A 54 -23.34 -10.68 6.06
C GLN A 54 -23.02 -11.99 6.79
N PRO A 55 -22.88 -13.15 6.12
CA PRO A 55 -22.54 -14.40 6.81
C PRO A 55 -21.23 -14.34 7.60
N ILE A 56 -20.21 -13.64 7.09
CA ILE A 56 -18.93 -13.47 7.79
C ILE A 56 -19.08 -12.54 8.99
N HIS A 57 -19.81 -11.44 8.83
CA HIS A 57 -20.13 -10.53 9.93
C HIS A 57 -20.83 -11.30 11.06
N ASP A 58 -21.92 -11.99 10.74
CA ASP A 58 -22.74 -12.71 11.72
C ASP A 58 -21.91 -13.79 12.42
N PHE A 59 -21.12 -14.56 11.65
CA PHE A 59 -20.19 -15.55 12.22
C PHE A 59 -19.26 -14.93 13.28
N TRP A 60 -18.61 -13.80 12.97
CA TRP A 60 -17.69 -13.19 13.93
C TRP A 60 -18.41 -12.57 15.12
N GLN A 61 -19.60 -12.00 14.92
CA GLN A 61 -20.37 -11.41 16.02
C GLN A 61 -20.96 -12.49 16.95
N ASP A 62 -21.35 -13.64 16.41
CA ASP A 62 -21.87 -14.78 17.18
C ASP A 62 -20.76 -15.56 17.93
N ASN A 63 -19.52 -15.49 17.46
CA ASN A 63 -18.37 -16.25 18.00
C ASN A 63 -17.38 -15.38 18.77
N ARG A 64 -17.81 -14.22 19.28
CA ARG A 64 -16.93 -13.35 20.08
C ARG A 64 -16.52 -14.00 21.40
N SER A 65 -15.28 -13.76 21.79
CA SER A 65 -14.74 -14.20 23.08
C SER A 65 -13.65 -13.25 23.55
N GLY A 66 -13.43 -13.17 24.88
CA GLY A 66 -12.42 -12.27 25.45
C GLY A 66 -11.02 -12.48 24.89
N THR A 67 -10.63 -13.75 24.62
CA THR A 67 -9.34 -14.04 23.99
C THR A 67 -9.24 -13.50 22.56
N LEU A 68 -10.31 -13.62 21.76
CA LEU A 68 -10.32 -13.06 20.41
C LEU A 68 -10.35 -11.53 20.43
N ASP A 69 -11.02 -10.93 21.41
CA ASP A 69 -11.01 -9.48 21.64
C ASP A 69 -9.59 -8.98 21.93
N ASP A 70 -8.87 -9.62 22.86
CA ASP A 70 -7.48 -9.27 23.21
C ASP A 70 -6.55 -9.40 21.99
N ILE A 71 -6.66 -10.49 21.22
CA ILE A 71 -5.87 -10.70 20.00
C ILE A 71 -6.18 -9.61 18.97
N SER A 72 -7.46 -9.30 18.79
CA SER A 72 -7.90 -8.24 17.88
C SER A 72 -7.33 -6.89 18.29
N ASP A 73 -7.31 -6.56 19.58
CA ASP A 73 -6.85 -5.26 20.06
C ASP A 73 -5.35 -5.07 19.86
N VAL A 74 -4.56 -6.13 20.09
CA VAL A 74 -3.14 -6.16 19.72
C VAL A 74 -2.96 -5.99 18.21
N ALA A 75 -3.76 -6.71 17.40
CA ALA A 75 -3.68 -6.67 15.96
C ALA A 75 -4.06 -5.30 15.35
N LYS A 76 -4.97 -4.56 15.99
CA LYS A 76 -5.37 -3.19 15.57
C LYS A 76 -4.33 -2.13 15.93
N GLN A 77 -3.41 -2.42 16.84
CA GLN A 77 -2.49 -1.43 17.43
C GLN A 77 -1.41 -0.93 16.45
N PHE A 78 -1.24 -1.58 15.30
CA PHE A 78 -0.47 -1.05 14.18
C PHE A 78 -1.17 0.19 13.62
N LYS A 79 -0.98 1.37 14.22
CA LYS A 79 -1.56 2.65 13.77
C LYS A 79 -0.92 3.08 12.45
N GLU A 80 -1.75 3.21 11.42
CA GLU A 80 -1.39 2.90 10.03
C GLU A 80 -0.74 4.02 9.22
N PRO A 81 -0.92 5.31 9.49
CA PRO A 81 -0.19 6.33 8.73
C PRO A 81 1.23 6.55 9.28
N GLU A 82 1.33 6.81 10.57
CA GLU A 82 2.54 7.34 11.20
C GLU A 82 3.65 6.29 11.28
N VAL A 83 3.30 5.06 11.68
CA VAL A 83 4.28 3.97 11.81
C VAL A 83 4.86 3.60 10.45
N PHE A 84 4.05 3.64 9.39
CA PHE A 84 4.47 3.23 8.06
C PHE A 84 5.31 4.28 7.36
N ILE A 85 4.92 5.55 7.48
CA ILE A 85 5.75 6.67 7.02
C ILE A 85 7.06 6.72 7.81
N ALA A 86 7.02 6.54 9.13
CA ALA A 86 8.23 6.50 9.96
C ALA A 86 9.13 5.30 9.61
N ALA A 87 8.57 4.11 9.41
CA ALA A 87 9.33 2.93 9.02
C ALA A 87 9.96 3.09 7.63
N GLY A 88 9.20 3.56 6.64
CA GLY A 88 9.69 3.78 5.28
C GLY A 88 10.75 4.89 5.22
N SER A 89 10.46 6.05 5.81
CA SER A 89 11.43 7.17 5.85
C SER A 89 12.65 6.87 6.72
N GLY A 90 12.47 6.13 7.82
CA GLY A 90 13.55 5.65 8.68
C GLY A 90 14.46 4.66 7.96
N ALA A 91 13.89 3.64 7.31
CA ALA A 91 14.65 2.71 6.47
C ALA A 91 15.38 3.45 5.35
N MET A 92 14.72 4.41 4.70
CA MET A 92 15.34 5.24 3.68
C MET A 92 16.54 6.01 4.23
N ALA A 93 16.37 6.72 5.35
CA ALA A 93 17.43 7.50 5.98
C ALA A 93 18.59 6.63 6.46
N LEU A 94 18.30 5.49 7.09
CA LEU A 94 19.31 4.54 7.55
C LEU A 94 20.10 3.96 6.37
N GLY A 95 19.43 3.55 5.29
CA GLY A 95 20.10 3.08 4.09
C GLY A 95 21.03 4.13 3.49
N LEU A 96 20.62 5.40 3.48
CA LEU A 96 21.48 6.51 3.01
C LEU A 96 22.64 6.82 3.97
N MET A 97 22.45 6.67 5.28
CA MET A 97 23.50 6.91 6.28
C MET A 97 24.53 5.77 6.34
N LEU A 98 24.11 4.55 6.02
CA LEU A 98 24.93 3.34 6.04
C LEU A 98 25.45 2.96 4.65
N ASP A 99 25.21 3.79 3.62
CA ASP A 99 25.56 3.51 2.22
C ASP A 99 25.01 2.16 1.70
N GLU A 100 23.83 1.76 2.18
CA GLU A 100 23.12 0.53 1.81
C GLU A 100 21.97 0.86 0.82
N PRO A 101 22.22 0.80 -0.50
CA PRO A 101 21.28 1.29 -1.51
C PRO A 101 19.98 0.48 -1.55
N VAL A 102 20.04 -0.82 -1.23
CA VAL A 102 18.85 -1.69 -1.19
C VAL A 102 17.91 -1.27 -0.06
N VAL A 103 18.47 -0.93 1.11
CA VAL A 103 17.68 -0.48 2.27
C VAL A 103 17.08 0.90 1.99
N ALA A 104 17.88 1.81 1.42
CA ALA A 104 17.42 3.14 1.05
C ALA A 104 16.26 3.08 0.03
N GLN A 105 16.40 2.25 -1.00
CA GLN A 105 15.40 2.04 -2.03
C GLN A 105 14.13 1.41 -1.47
N THR A 106 14.27 0.39 -0.61
CA THR A 106 13.12 -0.27 0.03
C THR A 106 12.33 0.73 0.87
N GLY A 107 13.00 1.59 1.63
CA GLY A 107 12.35 2.65 2.41
C GLY A 107 11.53 3.62 1.54
N LEU A 108 12.11 4.05 0.41
CA LEU A 108 11.40 4.90 -0.55
C LEU A 108 10.19 4.18 -1.18
N GLN A 109 10.34 2.91 -1.55
CA GLN A 109 9.26 2.10 -2.11
C GLN A 109 8.10 1.95 -1.12
N ILE A 110 8.38 1.78 0.18
CA ILE A 110 7.34 1.73 1.22
C ILE A 110 6.52 3.02 1.22
N VAL A 111 7.17 4.18 1.24
CA VAL A 111 6.49 5.48 1.26
C VAL A 111 5.67 5.71 -0.02
N ALA A 112 6.24 5.36 -1.17
CA ALA A 112 5.55 5.50 -2.46
C ALA A 112 4.35 4.55 -2.60
N ALA A 113 4.48 3.30 -2.16
CA ALA A 113 3.39 2.32 -2.18
C ALA A 113 2.26 2.71 -1.21
N TYR A 114 2.62 3.22 -0.02
CA TYR A 114 1.65 3.80 0.92
C TYR A 114 0.87 4.96 0.29
N GLY A 115 1.58 5.93 -0.32
CA GLY A 115 0.94 7.09 -0.95
C GLY A 115 0.00 6.70 -2.10
N LEU A 116 0.44 5.77 -2.96
CA LEU A 116 -0.36 5.29 -4.09
C LEU A 116 -1.61 4.53 -3.64
N SER A 117 -1.46 3.59 -2.70
CA SER A 117 -2.60 2.82 -2.16
C SER A 117 -3.59 3.72 -1.41
N SER A 118 -3.10 4.71 -0.66
CA SER A 118 -3.93 5.70 0.03
C SER A 118 -4.71 6.57 -0.96
N GLY A 119 -4.07 7.01 -2.05
CA GLY A 119 -4.75 7.76 -3.10
C GLY A 119 -5.88 6.97 -3.76
N MET A 120 -5.65 5.68 -4.07
CA MET A 120 -6.69 4.79 -4.61
C MET A 120 -7.85 4.62 -3.62
N MET A 121 -7.55 4.40 -2.34
CA MET A 121 -8.56 4.30 -1.29
C MET A 121 -9.39 5.57 -1.18
N ILE A 122 -8.77 6.75 -1.05
CA ILE A 122 -9.49 8.02 -0.89
C ILE A 122 -10.42 8.26 -2.07
N ALA A 123 -9.93 8.08 -3.31
CA ALA A 123 -10.77 8.24 -4.49
C ALA A 123 -11.99 7.31 -4.49
N THR A 124 -11.83 6.08 -3.99
CA THR A 124 -12.90 5.08 -3.93
C THR A 124 -13.88 5.39 -2.79
N LYS A 125 -13.40 5.80 -1.61
CA LYS A 125 -14.28 6.14 -0.48
C LYS A 125 -15.28 7.22 -0.86
N TRP A 126 -14.80 8.31 -1.45
CA TRP A 126 -15.62 9.43 -1.87
C TRP A 126 -16.64 9.04 -2.96
N LEU A 127 -16.31 8.06 -3.79
CA LEU A 127 -17.19 7.59 -4.85
C LEU A 127 -18.32 6.70 -4.32
N PHE A 128 -18.02 5.80 -3.40
CA PHE A 128 -18.96 4.75 -2.98
C PHE A 128 -19.70 5.06 -1.68
N GLY A 129 -19.07 5.76 -0.72
CA GLY A 129 -19.71 6.15 0.54
C GLY A 129 -20.35 5.02 1.33
N ARG A 130 -19.73 3.82 1.32
CA ARG A 130 -20.34 2.65 1.98
C ARG A 130 -20.34 2.80 3.51
N SER A 131 -21.45 2.46 4.16
CA SER A 131 -21.57 2.45 5.62
C SER A 131 -20.80 1.29 6.27
N ARG A 132 -20.41 1.45 7.54
CA ARG A 132 -19.68 0.41 8.31
C ARG A 132 -20.65 -0.59 8.93
N PRO A 133 -20.20 -1.84 9.21
CA PRO A 133 -21.00 -2.79 9.97
C PRO A 133 -21.41 -2.28 11.36
N SER A 134 -20.62 -1.39 11.97
CA SER A 134 -20.97 -0.76 13.25
C SER A 134 -22.19 0.16 13.19
N ASP A 135 -22.46 0.72 12.01
CA ASP A 135 -23.49 1.73 11.80
C ASP A 135 -24.74 1.08 11.18
N THR A 136 -24.53 0.07 10.33
CA THR A 136 -25.59 -0.62 9.57
C THR A 136 -25.41 -2.16 9.65
N PRO A 137 -25.58 -2.78 10.83
CA PRO A 137 -25.24 -4.20 11.03
C PRO A 137 -25.99 -5.18 10.11
N ASP A 138 -27.22 -4.84 9.73
CA ASP A 138 -28.10 -5.67 8.91
C ASP A 138 -28.15 -5.23 7.44
N ASP A 139 -27.41 -4.17 7.07
CA ASP A 139 -27.35 -3.64 5.72
C ASP A 139 -25.90 -3.45 5.25
N HIS A 140 -25.38 -4.52 4.66
CA HIS A 140 -24.06 -4.52 4.06
C HIS A 140 -24.03 -3.81 2.70
N ILE A 141 -25.15 -3.48 2.06
CA ILE A 141 -25.17 -2.84 0.73
C ILE A 141 -25.62 -1.39 0.77
N GLN A 142 -25.50 -0.74 1.92
CA GLN A 142 -25.74 0.69 2.04
C GLN A 142 -24.56 1.50 1.47
N PHE A 143 -24.78 2.12 0.31
CA PHE A 143 -23.83 2.96 -0.41
C PHE A 143 -24.40 4.37 -0.62
N ASP A 144 -23.71 5.37 -0.06
CA ASP A 144 -24.01 6.78 -0.30
C ASP A 144 -23.11 7.30 -1.44
N TRP A 145 -23.54 7.00 -2.67
CA TRP A 145 -22.78 7.31 -3.89
C TRP A 145 -22.44 8.80 -3.99
N PHE A 146 -21.15 9.10 -4.19
CA PHE A 146 -20.59 10.44 -4.28
C PHE A 146 -20.70 11.31 -3.00
N ASP A 147 -21.15 10.73 -1.88
CA ASP A 147 -21.26 11.40 -0.58
C ASP A 147 -20.43 10.69 0.50
N GLY A 148 -19.43 9.93 0.06
CA GLY A 148 -18.49 9.26 0.96
C GLY A 148 -17.48 10.21 1.59
N ASP A 149 -16.97 9.80 2.73
CA ASP A 149 -16.00 10.55 3.54
C ASP A 149 -14.86 9.65 4.03
N GLU A 150 -14.01 10.19 4.91
CA GLU A 150 -12.94 9.42 5.55
C GLU A 150 -13.47 8.26 6.43
N ASN A 151 -14.70 8.39 6.94
CA ASN A 151 -15.34 7.40 7.80
C ASN A 151 -15.98 6.27 7.02
N SER A 152 -16.21 6.43 5.72
CA SER A 152 -16.72 5.38 4.84
C SER A 152 -15.91 4.08 4.96
N SER A 153 -16.61 2.96 4.90
CA SER A 153 -16.07 1.62 5.12
C SER A 153 -15.30 1.13 3.90
N PHE A 154 -15.80 1.35 2.69
CA PHE A 154 -15.23 0.78 1.47
C PHE A 154 -14.29 1.76 0.74
N PRO A 155 -13.04 1.36 0.43
CA PRO A 155 -12.32 0.17 0.88
C PRO A 155 -11.61 0.40 2.21
N SER A 156 -11.14 -0.70 2.81
CA SER A 156 -10.37 -0.66 4.05
C SER A 156 -8.97 -0.06 3.83
N GLY A 157 -8.74 1.11 4.43
CA GLY A 157 -7.41 1.75 4.44
C GLY A 157 -6.37 0.93 5.16
N SER A 158 -6.78 0.30 6.26
CA SER A 158 -5.96 -0.60 7.05
C SER A 158 -5.34 -1.70 6.22
N ALA A 159 -6.19 -2.46 5.54
CA ALA A 159 -5.76 -3.53 4.65
C ALA A 159 -4.82 -2.98 3.56
N ALA A 160 -5.17 -1.87 2.91
CA ALA A 160 -4.32 -1.28 1.86
C ALA A 160 -2.91 -0.94 2.36
N VAL A 161 -2.81 -0.35 3.56
CA VAL A 161 -1.54 0.04 4.14
C VAL A 161 -0.72 -1.18 4.56
N VAL A 162 -1.28 -2.10 5.36
CA VAL A 162 -0.51 -3.25 5.86
C VAL A 162 -0.06 -4.18 4.74
N PHE A 163 -0.89 -4.40 3.71
CA PHE A 163 -0.53 -5.23 2.57
C PHE A 163 0.45 -4.54 1.62
N SER A 164 0.43 -3.22 1.50
CA SER A 164 1.45 -2.50 0.72
C SER A 164 2.83 -2.62 1.36
N LEU A 165 2.93 -2.48 2.69
CA LEU A 165 4.19 -2.70 3.41
C LEU A 165 4.64 -4.16 3.30
N ALA A 166 3.77 -5.10 3.64
CA ALA A 166 4.09 -6.53 3.62
C ALA A 166 4.61 -6.95 2.25
N THR A 167 3.93 -6.53 1.16
CA THR A 167 4.35 -6.81 -0.21
C THR A 167 5.66 -6.15 -0.56
N THR A 168 5.88 -4.90 -0.14
CA THR A 168 7.13 -4.17 -0.42
C THR A 168 8.32 -4.82 0.24
N VAL A 169 8.22 -5.14 1.53
CA VAL A 169 9.32 -5.75 2.28
C VAL A 169 9.54 -7.20 1.87
N ALA A 170 8.48 -7.98 1.62
CA ALA A 170 8.59 -9.34 1.12
C ALA A 170 9.34 -9.38 -0.23
N ASP A 171 9.02 -8.43 -1.12
CA ASP A 171 9.65 -8.34 -2.44
C ASP A 171 11.15 -7.98 -2.38
N ALA A 172 11.56 -7.24 -1.34
CA ALA A 172 12.95 -6.85 -1.10
C ALA A 172 13.73 -7.94 -0.35
N ALA A 173 13.10 -8.63 0.61
CA ALA A 173 13.74 -9.65 1.45
C ALA A 173 14.03 -10.97 0.71
N ASP A 174 13.24 -11.29 -0.32
CA ASP A 174 13.37 -12.53 -1.13
C ASP A 174 13.46 -13.81 -0.27
N ASN A 175 12.75 -13.81 0.86
CA ASN A 175 12.77 -14.87 1.86
C ASN A 175 11.33 -15.30 2.18
N ASN A 176 11.06 -16.60 2.01
CA ASN A 176 9.72 -17.16 2.19
C ASN A 176 9.22 -17.06 3.64
N VAL A 177 10.10 -17.26 4.64
CA VAL A 177 9.72 -17.17 6.05
C VAL A 177 9.35 -15.73 6.42
N VAL A 178 10.15 -14.77 5.97
CA VAL A 178 9.88 -13.34 6.16
C VAL A 178 8.58 -12.94 5.47
N SER A 179 8.38 -13.40 4.23
CA SER A 179 7.17 -13.12 3.46
C SER A 179 5.92 -13.67 4.16
N VAL A 180 5.96 -14.92 4.64
CA VAL A 180 4.86 -15.54 5.38
C VAL A 180 4.58 -14.78 6.68
N ALA A 181 5.61 -14.37 7.42
CA ALA A 181 5.43 -13.59 8.65
C ALA A 181 4.77 -12.22 8.37
N LEU A 182 5.23 -11.51 7.33
CA LEU A 182 4.70 -10.20 6.94
C LEU A 182 3.24 -10.29 6.48
N TYR A 183 2.92 -11.24 5.60
CA TYR A 183 1.55 -11.45 5.16
C TYR A 183 0.66 -11.98 6.28
N GLY A 184 1.18 -12.81 7.19
CA GLY A 184 0.45 -13.26 8.39
C GLY A 184 0.07 -12.09 9.29
N GLY A 185 1.00 -11.16 9.53
CA GLY A 185 0.72 -9.93 10.28
C GLY A 185 -0.31 -9.03 9.59
N ALA A 186 -0.21 -8.87 8.26
CA ALA A 186 -1.17 -8.09 7.48
C ALA A 186 -2.58 -8.70 7.50
N VAL A 187 -2.69 -10.03 7.40
CA VAL A 187 -3.95 -10.77 7.54
C VAL A 187 -4.52 -10.60 8.95
N LEU A 188 -3.70 -10.73 10.00
CA LEU A 188 -4.16 -10.60 11.38
C LEU A 188 -4.69 -9.18 11.67
N ASN A 189 -3.97 -8.15 11.23
CA ASN A 189 -4.43 -6.76 11.32
C ASN A 189 -5.75 -6.56 10.55
N SER A 190 -5.83 -7.05 9.32
CA SER A 190 -7.02 -6.89 8.49
C SER A 190 -8.23 -7.64 9.04
N TRP A 191 -8.01 -8.86 9.56
CA TRP A 191 -9.02 -9.64 10.26
C TRP A 191 -9.59 -8.89 11.45
N SER A 192 -8.74 -8.22 12.24
CA SER A 192 -9.19 -7.44 13.39
C SER A 192 -10.18 -6.33 13.02
N ARG A 193 -10.11 -5.80 11.79
CA ARG A 193 -11.04 -4.79 11.28
C ARG A 193 -12.42 -5.36 10.99
N VAL A 194 -12.48 -6.58 10.44
CA VAL A 194 -13.74 -7.31 10.23
C VAL A 194 -14.33 -7.72 11.58
N TYR A 195 -13.53 -8.37 12.42
CA TYR A 195 -13.93 -8.81 13.76
C TYR A 195 -14.47 -7.65 14.62
N GLY A 196 -13.84 -6.48 14.51
CA GLY A 196 -14.22 -5.27 15.24
C GLY A 196 -15.32 -4.40 14.62
N ASN A 197 -16.10 -4.91 13.66
CA ASN A 197 -17.18 -4.18 12.96
C ASN A 197 -16.75 -2.85 12.32
N ARG A 198 -15.48 -2.71 11.95
CA ARG A 198 -14.98 -1.51 11.28
C ARG A 198 -15.16 -1.57 9.78
N HIS A 199 -15.10 -2.77 9.21
CA HIS A 199 -15.09 -2.99 7.77
C HIS A 199 -15.78 -4.31 7.45
N TRP A 200 -16.54 -4.32 6.35
CA TRP A 200 -17.02 -5.55 5.73
C TRP A 200 -15.85 -6.34 5.15
N PHE A 201 -16.05 -7.64 4.91
CA PHE A 201 -15.00 -8.51 4.39
C PHE A 201 -14.54 -8.05 3.00
N THR A 202 -15.45 -7.63 2.12
CA THR A 202 -15.09 -7.05 0.82
C THR A 202 -14.28 -5.77 0.92
N ASP A 203 -14.51 -4.93 1.95
CA ASP A 203 -13.76 -3.69 2.11
C ASP A 203 -12.29 -4.02 2.34
N VAL A 204 -12.03 -5.05 3.15
CA VAL A 204 -10.71 -5.60 3.42
C VAL A 204 -10.13 -6.27 2.17
N ALA A 205 -10.93 -7.02 1.41
CA ALA A 205 -10.46 -7.66 0.19
C ALA A 205 -10.03 -6.63 -0.88
N LEU A 206 -10.79 -5.55 -1.08
CA LEU A 206 -10.40 -4.49 -2.00
C LEU A 206 -9.20 -3.70 -1.48
N GLY A 207 -9.16 -3.40 -0.19
CA GLY A 207 -8.00 -2.77 0.43
C GLY A 207 -6.72 -3.59 0.22
N THR A 208 -6.80 -4.91 0.46
CA THR A 208 -5.71 -5.86 0.19
C THR A 208 -5.24 -5.78 -1.27
N LEU A 209 -6.18 -5.80 -2.22
CA LEU A 209 -5.88 -5.68 -3.64
C LEU A 209 -5.15 -4.36 -3.95
N TYR A 210 -5.59 -3.24 -3.40
CA TYR A 210 -4.95 -1.93 -3.59
C TYR A 210 -3.53 -1.90 -3.01
N GLY A 211 -3.35 -2.45 -1.81
CA GLY A 211 -2.03 -2.51 -1.17
C GLY A 211 -1.02 -3.31 -1.98
N VAL A 212 -1.41 -4.54 -2.38
CA VAL A 212 -0.56 -5.41 -3.22
C VAL A 212 -0.29 -4.76 -4.57
N ALA A 213 -1.32 -4.22 -5.24
CA ALA A 213 -1.16 -3.60 -6.55
C ALA A 213 -0.23 -2.39 -6.50
N ALA A 214 -0.41 -1.50 -5.53
CA ALA A 214 0.44 -0.33 -5.35
C ALA A 214 1.90 -0.73 -5.13
N ALA A 215 2.16 -1.68 -4.24
CA ALA A 215 3.51 -2.18 -3.97
C ALA A 215 4.14 -2.83 -5.21
N LYS A 216 3.42 -3.69 -5.93
CA LYS A 216 3.95 -4.35 -7.14
C LYS A 216 4.25 -3.36 -8.26
N LEU A 217 3.45 -2.29 -8.40
CA LEU A 217 3.71 -1.22 -9.36
C LEU A 217 4.94 -0.40 -8.97
N VAL A 218 5.03 0.00 -7.70
CA VAL A 218 6.16 0.81 -7.18
C VAL A 218 7.48 0.03 -7.20
N ASN A 219 7.43 -1.26 -6.90
CA ASN A 219 8.59 -2.15 -6.96
C ASN A 219 9.00 -2.50 -8.40
N GLY A 220 8.29 -1.99 -9.40
CA GLY A 220 8.54 -2.30 -10.81
C GLY A 220 8.27 -3.75 -11.18
N ARG A 221 7.55 -4.52 -10.37
CA ARG A 221 7.17 -5.90 -10.70
C ARG A 221 6.04 -5.95 -11.73
N TRP A 222 5.16 -4.95 -11.73
CA TRP A 222 4.05 -4.83 -12.66
C TRP A 222 4.20 -3.61 -13.57
N ARG A 223 3.89 -3.80 -14.86
CA ARG A 223 3.73 -2.70 -15.83
C ARG A 223 2.27 -2.58 -16.21
N LEU A 224 1.68 -1.40 -16.00
CA LEU A 224 0.33 -1.08 -16.46
C LEU A 224 0.40 -0.67 -17.94
N PHE A 225 -0.28 -1.43 -18.81
CA PHE A 225 -0.38 -1.13 -20.24
C PHE A 225 0.97 -1.04 -20.98
N GLY A 226 1.98 -1.79 -20.55
CA GLY A 226 3.33 -1.72 -21.15
C GLY A 226 4.12 -0.44 -20.79
N LEU A 227 3.52 0.48 -20.03
CA LEU A 227 4.20 1.68 -19.55
C LEU A 227 5.20 1.29 -18.45
N ARG A 228 6.45 1.70 -18.63
CA ARG A 228 7.45 1.67 -17.55
C ARG A 228 7.17 2.85 -16.61
N PRO A 229 7.36 2.68 -15.28
CA PRO A 229 7.39 3.82 -14.38
C PRO A 229 8.41 4.83 -14.90
N PRO A 230 8.12 6.14 -14.83
CA PRO A 230 8.95 7.15 -15.44
C PRO A 230 10.35 7.09 -14.86
N THR A 231 11.35 6.97 -15.73
CA THR A 231 12.75 7.06 -15.32
C THR A 231 13.07 8.55 -15.23
N VAL A 232 13.35 9.03 -14.00
CA VAL A 232 13.80 10.40 -13.79
C VAL A 232 15.28 10.46 -14.12
N ILE A 233 15.62 11.05 -15.26
CA ILE A 233 17.02 11.28 -15.66
C ILE A 233 17.34 12.73 -15.34
N VAL A 234 18.23 12.95 -14.37
CA VAL A 234 18.74 14.29 -14.05
C VAL A 234 20.00 14.53 -14.87
N GLY A 235 19.92 15.47 -15.81
CA GLY A 235 21.08 15.86 -16.63
C GLY A 235 22.12 16.65 -15.82
N PRO A 236 23.36 16.81 -16.32
CA PRO A 236 24.47 17.47 -15.63
C PRO A 236 24.22 18.92 -15.18
N ALA A 237 23.11 19.53 -15.58
CA ALA A 237 22.72 20.91 -15.27
C ALA A 237 21.49 21.01 -14.32
N GLY A 238 21.14 19.95 -13.59
CA GLY A 238 20.00 19.97 -12.65
C GLY A 238 18.62 19.96 -13.31
N ARG A 239 18.55 19.67 -14.62
CA ARG A 239 17.28 19.45 -15.33
C ARG A 239 16.83 18.01 -15.12
N ALA A 240 15.72 17.84 -14.40
CA ALA A 240 14.99 16.57 -14.37
C ALA A 240 14.22 16.42 -15.69
N SER A 241 14.46 15.32 -16.40
CA SER A 241 13.70 14.94 -17.59
C SER A 241 12.97 13.63 -17.33
N LEU A 242 11.69 13.60 -17.70
CA LEU A 242 10.84 12.42 -17.67
C LEU A 242 10.93 11.73 -19.03
N ARG A 243 11.47 10.51 -19.07
CA ARG A 243 11.44 9.68 -20.28
C ARG A 243 10.41 8.57 -20.12
N TYR A 244 9.40 8.58 -20.99
CA TYR A 244 8.48 7.46 -21.16
C TYR A 244 9.00 6.61 -22.32
N GLN A 245 9.20 5.31 -22.10
CA GLN A 245 9.42 4.33 -23.17
C GLN A 245 8.15 3.49 -23.30
N VAL A 246 7.61 3.44 -24.53
CA VAL A 246 6.45 2.62 -24.90
C VAL A 246 6.99 1.53 -25.83
N ASP A 247 6.96 0.29 -25.36
CA ASP A 247 7.23 -0.88 -26.21
C ASP A 247 5.86 -1.48 -26.58
N PHE A 248 5.55 -1.54 -27.88
CA PHE A 248 4.34 -2.18 -28.41
C PHE A 248 4.52 -3.70 -28.51
#